data_AF-A0A924KYU0-F1
#
_entry.id   AF-A0A924KYU0-F1
#
_cell.length_a   1.000
_cell.length_b   1.000
_cell.length_c   1.000
_cell.angle_alpha   90.00
_cell.angle_beta   90.00
_cell.angle_gamma   90.00
#
_symmetry.space_group_name_H-M   'P 1'
#
loop_
_entity.id
_entity.type
_entity.pdbx_description
1 polymer ?
#
loop_
_entity_poly.entity_id
_entity_poly.type
_entity_poly.pdbx_seq_one_letter_code
_entity_poly.pdbx_strand_id
1 'polypeptide(L)' 'MYGKDVYRKQDIGKFFLEKIIPWLKNSDCKKLRWQGSKWNISAIDFYKKMNVTIDETDINCNLLLV' A
#
# COMPACT_ATOMS: atom_id res chain seq x y z
N MET A 1 9.76 4.06 2.96
CA MET A 1 9.94 3.25 4.19
C MET A 1 10.98 2.18 3.89
N TYR A 2 12.09 2.14 4.64
CA TYR A 2 13.09 1.08 4.54
C TYR A 2 12.81 0.03 5.62
N GLY A 3 12.30 -1.13 5.23
CA GLY A 3 12.14 -2.29 6.12
C GLY A 3 13.43 -3.09 6.17
N LYS A 4 14.05 -3.20 7.35
CA LYS A 4 15.16 -4.13 7.63
C LYS A 4 14.73 -5.55 7.22
N ASP A 5 15.59 -6.27 6.51
CA ASP A 5 15.32 -7.59 5.88
C ASP A 5 14.60 -8.61 6.76
N VAL A 6 14.77 -8.53 8.08
CA VAL A 6 14.15 -9.40 9.09
C VAL A 6 12.62 -9.32 9.17
N TYR A 7 12.03 -8.25 8.63
CA TYR A 7 10.58 -7.97 8.66
C TYR A 7 9.87 -8.20 7.31
N ARG A 8 10.58 -8.71 6.30
CA ARG A 8 9.96 -9.12 5.04
C ARG A 8 9.05 -10.33 5.28
N LYS A 9 7.97 -10.45 4.50
CA LYS A 9 6.93 -11.49 4.58
C LYS A 9 6.05 -11.49 5.84
N GLN A 10 6.12 -10.47 6.69
CA GLN A 10 5.24 -10.36 7.88
C GLN A 10 4.00 -9.48 7.67
N ASP A 11 3.61 -9.21 6.41
CA ASP A 11 2.44 -8.37 6.08
C ASP A 11 2.41 -6.99 6.75
N ILE A 12 3.54 -6.47 7.23
CA ILE A 12 3.61 -5.20 7.98
C ILE A 12 3.12 -4.01 7.13
N GLY A 13 3.39 -4.04 5.83
CA GLY A 13 2.86 -3.03 4.90
C GLY A 13 1.32 -3.08 4.81
N LYS A 14 0.74 -4.28 4.83
CA LYS A 14 -0.71 -4.48 4.88
C LYS A 14 -1.28 -4.00 6.22
N PHE A 15 -0.69 -4.40 7.34
CA PHE A 15 -1.12 -3.98 8.67
C PHE A 15 -1.08 -2.45 8.83
N PHE A 16 -0.02 -1.82 8.32
CA PHE A 16 0.10 -0.37 8.32
C PHE A 16 -1.02 0.31 7.50
N LEU A 17 -1.26 -0.16 6.28
CA LEU A 17 -2.31 0.37 5.41
C LEU A 17 -3.71 0.16 6.01
N GLU A 18 -3.99 -1.02 6.56
CA GLU A 18 -5.26 -1.31 7.24
C GLU A 18 -5.52 -0.40 8.43
N LYS A 19 -4.48 0.02 9.16
CA LYS A 19 -4.62 0.94 10.29
C LYS A 19 -4.74 2.40 9.88
N ILE A 20 -3.99 2.83 8.85
CA ILE A 20 -3.92 4.25 8.47
C ILE A 20 -5.04 4.67 7.51
N ILE A 21 -5.52 3.78 6.62
CA ILE A 21 -6.59 4.10 5.66
C ILE A 21 -7.86 4.60 6.36
N PRO A 22 -8.38 3.95 7.42
CA PRO A 22 -9.55 4.45 8.15
C PRO A 22 -9.34 5.84 8.74
N TRP A 23 -8.13 6.13 9.24
CA TRP A 23 -7.80 7.45 9.78
C TRP A 23 -7.75 8.51 8.68
N LEU A 24 -7.13 8.19 7.54
CA LEU A 24 -7.02 9.09 6.39
C LEU A 24 -8.38 9.37 5.73
N LYS A 25 -9.30 8.39 5.71
CA LYS A 25 -10.68 8.59 5.23
C LYS A 25 -11.49 9.58 6.07
N ASN A 26 -11.17 9.69 7.37
CA ASN A 26 -11.77 10.67 8.27
C ASN A 26 -11.00 12.00 8.31
N SER A 27 -9.89 12.09 7.58
CA SER A 27 -9.09 13.30 7.43
C SER A 27 -9.43 13.97 6.10
N ASP A 28 -9.01 15.23 5.89
CA ASP A 28 -9.12 15.95 4.60
C ASP A 28 -8.12 15.42 3.55
N CYS A 29 -7.76 14.13 3.63
CA CYS A 29 -6.83 13.47 2.73
C CYS A 29 -7.59 12.92 1.52
N LYS A 30 -7.26 13.42 0.34
CA LYS A 30 -7.93 13.00 -0.92
C LYS A 30 -7.36 11.74 -1.55
N LYS A 31 -6.08 11.46 -1.28
CA LYS A 31 -5.37 10.30 -1.85
C LYS A 31 -4.20 9.84 -0.98
N LEU A 32 -3.94 8.54 -1.02
CA LEU A 32 -2.76 7.91 -0.44
C LEU A 32 -1.95 7.28 -1.57
N ARG A 33 -0.65 7.61 -1.64
CA ARG A 33 0.28 7.05 -2.63
C ARG A 33 1.42 6.33 -1.92
N TRP A 34 1.74 5.12 -2.39
CA TRP A 34 2.92 4.39 -1.96
C TRP A 34 3.55 3.64 -3.14
N GLN A 35 4.83 3.32 -3.02
CA GLN A 35 5.53 2.52 -4.01
C GLN A 35 5.78 1.13 -3.43
N GLY A 36 5.34 0.11 -4.15
CA GLY A 36 5.65 -1.29 -3.86
C GLY A 36 6.92 -1.74 -4.57
N SER A 37 7.35 -2.97 -4.29
CA SER A 37 8.45 -3.61 -5.02
C SER A 37 7.89 -4.75 -5.87
N LYS A 38 8.30 -4.85 -7.15
CA LYS A 38 7.90 -5.92 -8.11
C LYS A 38 8.10 -7.33 -7.57
N TRP A 39 9.09 -7.48 -6.71
CA TRP A 39 9.49 -8.75 -6.13
C TRP A 39 8.55 -9.23 -5.02
N ASN A 40 7.59 -8.41 -4.56
CA ASN A 40 6.68 -8.74 -3.47
C ASN A 40 5.25 -9.04 -3.97
N ILE A 41 5.09 -10.20 -4.60
CA ILE A 41 3.84 -10.68 -5.21
C ILE A 41 2.68 -10.68 -4.20
N SER A 42 2.94 -11.06 -2.94
CA SER A 42 1.92 -11.05 -1.86
C SER A 42 1.36 -9.65 -1.60
N ALA A 43 2.23 -8.63 -1.57
CA ALA A 43 1.81 -7.25 -1.38
C ALA A 43 1.05 -6.71 -2.60
N ILE A 44 1.47 -7.07 -3.81
CA ILE A 44 0.80 -6.67 -5.06
C ILE A 44 -0.62 -7.22 -5.11
N ASP A 45 -0.81 -8.51 -4.78
CA ASP A 45 -2.14 -9.13 -4.75
C ASP A 45 -3.08 -8.46 -3.72
N PHE A 46 -2.53 -8.08 -2.57
CA PHE A 46 -3.25 -7.29 -1.58
C PHE A 46 -3.64 -5.90 -2.11
N TYR A 47 -2.72 -5.18 -2.76
CA TYR A 47 -3.02 -3.86 -3.33
C TYR A 47 -4.06 -3.94 -4.43
N LYS A 48 -4.08 -5.02 -5.24
CA LYS A 48 -5.12 -5.25 -6.27
C LYS A 48 -6.52 -5.41 -5.69
N LYS A 49 -6.63 -5.90 -4.45
CA LYS A 49 -7.91 -6.04 -3.72
C LYS A 49 -8.40 -4.72 -3.14
N MET A 50 -7.47 -3.80 -2.84
CA MET A 50 -7.82 -2.42 -2.53
C MET A 50 -8.09 -1.73 -3.86
N ASN A 51 -9.11 -0.89 -3.98
CA ASN A 51 -9.48 -0.22 -5.24
C ASN A 51 -8.44 0.85 -5.66
N VAL A 52 -7.21 0.41 -5.93
CA VAL A 52 -5.97 1.17 -6.05
C VAL A 52 -5.52 1.11 -7.50
N THR A 53 -5.15 2.24 -8.08
CA THR A 53 -4.51 2.27 -9.39
C THR A 53 -3.04 1.91 -9.22
N ILE A 54 -2.62 0.76 -9.76
CA ILE A 54 -1.24 0.29 -9.71
C ILE A 54 -0.60 0.47 -11.09
N ASP A 55 0.48 1.25 -11.16
CA ASP A 55 1.33 1.30 -12.34
C ASP A 55 2.28 0.10 -12.33
N GLU A 56 2.12 -0.84 -13.25
CA GLU A 56 2.93 -2.06 -13.31
C GLU A 56 4.39 -1.80 -13.70
N THR A 57 4.70 -0.60 -14.22
CA THR A 57 6.05 -0.19 -14.64
C THR A 57 6.95 0.09 -13.44
N ASP A 58 6.42 0.72 -12.39
CA ASP A 58 7.17 1.12 -11.19
C ASP A 58 6.55 0.62 -9.86
N ILE A 59 5.42 -0.09 -9.93
CA ILE A 59 4.54 -0.47 -8.81
C ILE A 59 4.19 0.76 -7.95
N ASN A 60 3.80 1.83 -8.64
CA ASN A 60 3.22 2.99 -7.99
C ASN A 60 1.76 2.71 -7.70
N CYS A 61 1.39 2.68 -6.42
CA CYS A 61 0.04 2.44 -5.95
C CYS A 61 -0.60 3.77 -5.56
N ASN A 62 -1.74 4.10 -6.16
CA ASN A 62 -2.55 5.29 -5.86
C ASN A 62 -3.93 4.87 -5.38
N LEU A 63 -4.23 5.16 -4.11
CA LEU A 63 -5.55 4.96 -3.51
C LEU A 63 -6.25 6.31 -3.41
N LEU A 64 -7.42 6.42 -4.06
CA LEU A 64 -8.34 7.53 -3.82
C LEU A 64 -9.12 7.27 -2.53
N LEU A 65 -9.21 8.29 -1.68
CA LEU A 65 -9.89 8.23 -0.37
C LEU A 65 -11.23 8.98 -0.38
N VAL A 66 -11.58 9.54 -1.54
CA VAL A 66 -12.84 10.26 -1.83
C VAL A 66 -14.01 9.33 -2.05
#